data_AF-A0A1Q3J0W4-F1
#
_entry.id   AF-A0A1Q3J0W4-F1
#
_cell.length_a   1.000
_cell.length_b   1.000
_cell.length_c   1.000
_cell.angle_alpha   90.00
_cell.angle_beta   90.00
_cell.angle_gamma   90.00
#
_symmetry.space_group_name_H-M   'P 1'
#
loop_
_entity.id
_entity.type
_entity.pdbx_description
1 polymer ?
#
loop_
_entity_poly.entity_id
_entity_poly.type
_entity_poly.pdbx_seq_one_letter_code
_entity_poly.pdbx_strand_id
1 'polypeptide(L)'
;MKRLTVLVAVLAAGPALLAATPGFAQAPFPPGEGQKIVTDACTQCHAAELVTNTGKTRQGWADTVTTMMGNGAAVSDADFNKVVHYLAKHYPAK
;
A
#
# COMPACT_ATOMS: atom_id res chain seq x y z
N MET A 1 -38.27 6.90 62.79
CA MET A 1 -37.00 6.30 63.29
C MET A 1 -36.59 5.26 62.24
N LYS A 2 -35.47 5.27 61.52
CA LYS A 2 -34.14 5.86 61.67
C LYS A 2 -33.77 6.69 60.44
N ARG A 3 -32.92 7.70 60.66
CA ARG A 3 -32.23 8.49 59.63
C ARG A 3 -30.86 7.86 59.34
N LEU A 4 -30.31 8.28 58.19
CA LEU A 4 -28.89 8.35 57.81
C LEU A 4 -28.19 7.06 57.34
N THR A 5 -27.81 7.05 56.05
CA THR A 5 -26.48 6.58 55.64
C THR A 5 -25.98 7.36 54.41
N VAL A 6 -24.98 8.21 54.67
CA VAL A 6 -23.74 8.49 53.91
C VAL A 6 -23.81 8.80 52.40
N LEU A 7 -23.36 10.02 52.10
CA LEU A 7 -22.90 10.54 50.80
C LEU A 7 -21.80 9.68 50.18
N VAL A 8 -21.90 9.39 48.88
CA VAL A 8 -20.75 9.02 48.06
C VAL A 8 -20.66 10.00 46.90
N ALA A 9 -19.74 10.96 47.01
CA ALA A 9 -19.23 11.69 45.86
C ALA A 9 -18.19 10.79 45.18
N VAL A 10 -18.45 10.37 43.94
CA VAL A 10 -17.44 9.71 43.10
C VAL A 10 -16.94 10.67 42.05
N LEU A 11 -15.60 10.78 42.03
CA LEU A 11 -14.75 11.59 41.19
C LEU A 11 -14.94 11.35 39.68
N ALA A 12 -14.64 12.43 38.95
CA ALA A 12 -14.14 12.53 37.59
C ALA A 12 -13.40 11.32 37.01
N ALA A 13 -13.74 10.97 35.76
CA ALA A 13 -12.82 10.72 34.64
C ALA A 13 -13.65 10.29 33.42
N GLY A 14 -13.87 11.21 32.48
CA GLY A 14 -14.46 10.83 31.19
C GLY A 14 -13.47 9.94 30.42
N PRO A 15 -13.90 8.83 29.80
CA PRO A 15 -13.01 8.05 28.97
C PRO A 15 -12.70 8.84 27.69
N ALA A 16 -11.52 9.46 27.64
CA ALA A 16 -10.91 9.87 26.38
C ALA A 16 -10.52 8.59 25.64
N LEU A 17 -11.43 8.08 24.82
CA LEU A 17 -11.16 7.04 23.85
C LEU A 17 -10.10 7.55 22.89
N LEU A 18 -8.86 7.06 23.04
CA LEU A 18 -7.86 7.16 21.98
C LEU A 18 -8.41 6.43 20.75
N ALA A 19 -8.88 7.19 19.77
CA ALA A 19 -9.14 6.66 18.44
C ALA A 19 -7.80 6.24 17.82
N ALA A 20 -7.45 4.96 17.96
CA ALA A 20 -6.46 4.35 17.08
C ALA A 20 -7.05 4.36 15.67
N THR A 21 -6.69 5.36 14.87
CA THR A 21 -6.97 5.31 13.44
C THR A 21 -6.18 4.14 12.88
N PRO A 22 -6.83 3.12 12.30
CA PRO A 22 -6.09 2.13 11.53
C PRO A 22 -5.41 2.89 10.40
N GLY A 23 -4.08 3.00 10.47
CA GLY A 23 -3.30 3.55 9.38
C GLY A 23 -3.53 2.66 8.18
N PHE A 24 -4.30 3.15 7.20
CA PHE A 24 -4.32 2.54 5.88
C PHE A 24 -2.87 2.48 5.42
N ALA A 25 -2.31 1.28 5.30
CA ALA A 25 -1.00 1.10 4.72
C ALA A 25 -1.03 1.81 3.36
N GLN A 26 -0.24 2.88 3.21
CA GLN A 26 -0.18 3.60 1.96
C GLN A 26 0.28 2.60 0.90
N ALA A 27 -0.45 2.51 -0.22
CA ALA A 27 -0.04 1.64 -1.32
C ALA A 27 1.43 1.96 -1.67
N PRO A 28 2.30 0.94 -1.82
CA PRO A 28 3.75 1.13 -1.89
C PRO A 28 4.23 1.86 -3.16
N PHE A 29 3.30 2.21 -4.06
CA PHE A 29 3.55 2.86 -5.33
C PHE A 29 2.72 4.16 -5.46
N PRO A 30 3.17 5.19 -6.20
CA PRO A 30 2.43 6.43 -6.43
C PRO A 30 1.01 6.23 -6.99
N PRO A 31 0.04 7.11 -6.71
CA PRO A 31 -1.29 6.99 -7.30
C PRO A 31 -1.25 7.11 -8.83
N GLY A 32 -2.01 6.24 -9.52
CA GLY A 32 -2.12 6.28 -10.99
C GLY A 32 -2.77 5.04 -11.60
N GLU A 33 -3.15 5.15 -12.87
CA GLU A 33 -3.64 4.01 -13.64
C GLU A 33 -2.54 2.94 -13.76
N GLY A 34 -2.82 1.73 -13.27
CA GLY A 34 -1.84 0.64 -13.20
C GLY A 34 -1.25 0.41 -11.80
N GLN A 35 -1.40 1.35 -10.86
CA GLN A 35 -0.91 1.22 -9.48
C GLN A 35 -1.39 -0.06 -8.81
N LYS A 36 -2.71 -0.34 -8.86
CA LYS A 36 -3.27 -1.54 -8.22
C LYS A 36 -2.66 -2.82 -8.78
N ILE A 37 -2.48 -2.89 -10.11
CA ILE A 37 -1.93 -4.06 -10.78
C ILE A 37 -0.46 -4.25 -10.37
N VAL A 38 0.32 -3.18 -10.29
CA VAL A 38 1.72 -3.23 -9.83
C VAL A 38 1.81 -3.61 -8.36
N THR A 39 0.95 -3.04 -7.50
CA THR A 39 0.85 -3.43 -6.09
C THR A 39 0.58 -4.93 -5.97
N ASP A 40 -0.43 -5.43 -6.68
CA ASP A 40 -0.87 -6.80 -6.55
C ASP A 40 0.11 -7.79 -7.19
N ALA A 41 0.73 -7.47 -8.34
CA ALA A 41 1.58 -8.40 -9.07
C ALA A 41 3.07 -8.34 -8.67
N CYS A 42 3.60 -7.16 -8.36
CA CYS A 42 5.05 -6.96 -8.16
C CYS A 42 5.52 -7.13 -6.72
N THR A 43 4.61 -7.33 -5.76
CA THR A 43 4.94 -7.48 -4.33
C THR A 43 4.70 -8.88 -3.78
N GLN A 44 4.28 -9.83 -4.63
CA GLN A 44 3.99 -11.21 -4.21
C GLN A 44 5.25 -12.01 -3.88
N CYS A 45 6.37 -11.72 -4.53
CA CYS A 45 7.58 -12.54 -4.45
C CYS A 45 8.78 -11.82 -3.80
N HIS A 46 8.81 -10.49 -3.84
CA HIS A 46 9.90 -9.68 -3.30
C HIS A 46 9.40 -8.27 -2.96
N ALA A 47 10.19 -7.55 -2.16
CA ALA A 47 9.82 -6.25 -1.62
C ALA A 47 9.66 -5.16 -2.72
N ALA A 48 8.76 -4.21 -2.50
CA ALA A 48 8.45 -3.14 -3.46
C ALA A 48 9.65 -2.21 -3.72
N GLU A 49 10.57 -2.13 -2.75
CA GLU A 49 11.80 -1.35 -2.79
C GLU A 49 12.69 -1.71 -3.98
N LEU A 50 12.63 -2.95 -4.48
CA LEU A 50 13.36 -3.33 -5.70
C LEU A 50 12.82 -2.59 -6.93
N VAL A 51 11.51 -2.34 -6.98
CA VAL A 51 10.88 -1.55 -8.05
C VAL A 51 11.13 -0.07 -7.81
N THR A 52 10.88 0.44 -6.61
CA THR A 52 10.92 1.89 -6.33
C THR A 52 12.32 2.49 -6.36
N ASN A 53 13.37 1.70 -6.09
CA ASN A 53 14.76 2.13 -6.20
C ASN A 53 15.36 1.96 -7.60
N THR A 54 14.62 1.34 -8.53
CA THR A 54 15.06 1.05 -9.88
C THR A 54 14.50 2.09 -10.84
N GLY A 55 15.35 2.65 -11.69
CA GLY A 55 14.93 3.49 -12.81
C GLY A 55 15.26 2.80 -14.13
N LYS A 56 14.29 2.70 -15.05
CA LYS A 56 14.51 2.11 -16.38
C LYS A 56 13.76 2.88 -17.47
N THR A 57 14.21 2.71 -18.71
CA THR A 57 13.44 3.13 -19.89
C THR A 57 12.17 2.30 -20.00
N ARG A 58 11.21 2.74 -20.84
CA ARG A 58 9.99 1.96 -21.11
C ARG A 58 10.32 0.54 -21.60
N GLN A 59 11.31 0.39 -22.48
CA GLN A 59 11.76 -0.92 -22.95
C GLN A 59 12.32 -1.76 -21.80
N GLY A 60 13.20 -1.19 -20.97
CA GLY A 60 13.77 -1.92 -19.84
C GLY A 60 12.71 -2.37 -18.82
N TRP A 61 11.65 -1.58 -18.62
CA TRP A 61 10.50 -2.01 -17.83
C TRP A 61 9.69 -3.11 -18.52
N ALA A 62 9.49 -3.04 -19.83
CA ALA A 62 8.83 -4.12 -20.59
C ALA A 62 9.58 -5.45 -20.45
N ASP A 63 10.91 -5.42 -20.55
CA ASP A 63 11.75 -6.62 -20.39
C ASP A 63 11.65 -7.17 -18.95
N THR A 64 11.62 -6.29 -17.96
CA THR A 64 11.46 -6.67 -16.54
C THR A 64 10.10 -7.31 -16.29
N VAL A 65 9.01 -6.70 -16.77
CA VAL A 65 7.65 -7.23 -16.62
C VAL A 65 7.52 -8.57 -17.33
N THR A 66 8.07 -8.70 -18.53
CA THR A 66 8.10 -9.97 -19.28
C THR A 66 8.82 -11.06 -18.49
N THR A 67 9.99 -10.74 -17.92
CA THR A 67 10.76 -11.67 -17.09
C THR A 67 9.96 -12.10 -15.85
N MET A 68 9.31 -11.14 -15.16
CA MET A 68 8.52 -11.45 -13.96
C MET A 68 7.27 -12.25 -14.27
N MET A 69 6.60 -11.99 -15.41
CA MET A 69 5.50 -12.83 -15.90
C MET A 69 5.98 -14.27 -16.16
N GLY A 70 7.15 -14.43 -16.77
CA GLY A 70 7.78 -15.75 -16.94
C GLY A 70 8.08 -16.46 -15.61
N ASN A 71 8.33 -15.69 -14.55
CA ASN A 71 8.52 -16.18 -13.19
C ASN A 71 7.21 -16.34 -12.39
N GLY A 72 6.05 -16.09 -13.00
CA GLY A 72 4.72 -16.30 -12.40
C GLY A 72 4.02 -15.04 -11.87
N ALA A 73 4.53 -13.83 -12.14
CA ALA A 73 3.82 -12.60 -11.78
C ALA A 73 2.49 -12.49 -12.56
N ALA A 74 1.40 -12.21 -11.85
CA ALA A 74 0.05 -12.17 -12.40
C ALA A 74 -0.26 -10.83 -13.10
N VAL A 75 0.39 -10.60 -14.25
CA VAL A 75 0.06 -9.50 -15.17
C VAL A 75 -0.57 -10.11 -16.43
N SER A 76 -1.77 -9.65 -16.80
CA SER A 76 -2.42 -10.10 -18.03
C SER A 76 -1.80 -9.45 -19.27
N ASP A 77 -1.88 -10.10 -20.43
CA ASP A 77 -1.42 -9.50 -21.70
C ASP A 77 -2.13 -8.16 -22.00
N ALA A 78 -3.41 -8.05 -21.63
CA ALA A 78 -4.20 -6.83 -21.79
C ALA A 78 -3.70 -5.68 -20.88
N ASP A 79 -3.17 -6.00 -19.71
CA ASP A 79 -2.65 -5.02 -18.75
C ASP A 79 -1.16 -4.74 -18.91
N PHE A 80 -0.43 -5.54 -19.71
CA PHE A 80 1.01 -5.42 -19.88
C PHE A 80 1.45 -3.99 -20.21
N ASN A 81 0.86 -3.39 -21.25
CA ASN A 81 1.20 -2.03 -21.67
C ASN A 81 0.87 -0.97 -20.61
N LYS A 82 -0.19 -1.19 -19.83
CA LYS A 82 -0.62 -0.30 -18.73
C LYS A 82 0.39 -0.35 -17.59
N VAL A 83 0.82 -1.55 -17.18
CA VAL A 83 1.85 -1.76 -16.16
C VAL A 83 3.18 -1.13 -16.59
N VAL A 84 3.62 -1.41 -17.82
CA VAL A 84 4.87 -0.86 -18.37
C VAL A 84 4.83 0.66 -18.44
N HIS A 85 3.70 1.24 -18.88
CA HIS A 85 3.54 2.70 -18.93
C HIS A 85 3.61 3.30 -17.52
N TYR A 86 2.91 2.71 -16.55
CA TYR A 86 2.93 3.15 -15.16
C TYR A 86 4.35 3.13 -14.59
N LEU A 87 5.06 2.01 -14.72
CA LEU A 87 6.43 1.87 -14.22
C LEU A 87 7.38 2.88 -14.88
N ALA A 88 7.31 3.06 -16.20
CA ALA A 88 8.15 4.02 -16.91
C ALA A 88 7.85 5.49 -16.54
N LYS A 89 6.59 5.81 -16.27
CA LYS A 89 6.16 7.16 -15.85
C LYS A 89 6.66 7.51 -14.46
N HIS A 90 6.57 6.57 -13.52
CA HIS A 90 6.87 6.82 -12.11
C HIS A 90 8.33 6.51 -11.74
N TYR A 91 9.01 5.66 -12.52
CA TYR A 91 10.37 5.20 -12.27
C TYR A 91 11.23 5.22 -13.55
N PRO A 92 11.43 6.39 -14.18
CA PRO A 92 12.21 6.50 -15.41
C PRO A 92 13.71 6.22 -15.18
N ALA A 93 14.46 6.00 -16.27
CA ALA A 93 15.92 5.96 -16.21
C ALA A 93 16.48 7.27 -15.61
N LYS A 94 17.52 7.15 -14.79
CA LYS A 94 18.24 8.30 -14.19
C LYS A 94 19.25 8.88 -15.18
#